data_AF-A0A831KIQ1-F1
#
_entry.id   AF-A0A831KIQ1-F1
#
_cell.length_a   1.000
_cell.length_b   1.000
_cell.length_c   1.000
_cell.angle_alpha   90.00
_cell.angle_beta   90.00
_cell.angle_gamma   90.00
#
_symmetry.space_group_name_H-M   'P 1'
#
loop_
_entity.id
_entity.type
_entity.pdbx_description
1 polymer ?
#
loop_
_entity_poly.entity_id
_entity_poly.type
_entity_poly.pdbx_seq_one_letter_code
_entity_poly.pdbx_strand_id
1 'polypeptide(L)'
;MRSHVKGFFMENLYRLSQTQLTVFNRPYRRYLLREHDLSRRLCVILGQRGIGKTTAVVQHLLDVGGRDRLSETILYVQADHFLIGSRSLYEIAEQFVNRGGKTICFDEIHKYPQWSMELKSITDTFAGLNVLASGSSA
;
A
#
# COMPACT_ATOMS: atom_id res chain seq x y z
N MET A 1 22.74 -9.42 13.63
CA MET A 1 22.20 -10.39 12.65
C MET A 1 20.72 -10.13 12.29
N ARG A 2 19.80 -9.86 13.24
CA ARG A 2 18.37 -9.58 12.94
C ARG A 2 18.09 -8.31 12.12
N SER A 3 18.92 -7.26 12.25
CA SER A 3 18.75 -5.99 11.51
C SER A 3 18.98 -6.12 10.00
N HIS A 4 19.95 -6.93 9.58
CA HIS A 4 20.29 -7.12 8.16
C HIS A 4 19.18 -7.84 7.39
N VAL A 5 18.53 -8.84 8.02
CA VAL A 5 17.42 -9.59 7.41
C VAL A 5 16.19 -8.69 7.20
N LYS A 6 15.91 -7.80 8.16
CA LYS A 6 14.84 -6.79 8.02
C LYS A 6 15.12 -5.81 6.88
N GLY A 7 16.39 -5.39 6.73
CA GLY A 7 16.86 -4.56 5.62
C GLY A 7 16.52 -5.16 4.25
N PHE A 8 16.98 -6.39 4.02
CA PHE A 8 16.80 -7.10 2.77
C PHE A 8 15.32 -7.34 2.42
N PHE A 9 14.47 -7.63 3.41
CA PHE A 9 13.04 -7.80 3.19
C PHE A 9 12.39 -6.53 2.62
N MET A 10 12.63 -5.37 3.24
CA MET A 10 12.05 -4.11 2.77
C MET A 10 12.56 -3.72 1.39
N GLU A 11 13.83 -3.99 1.06
CA GLU A 11 14.37 -3.76 -0.28
C GLU A 11 13.64 -4.60 -1.35
N ASN A 12 13.32 -5.86 -1.04
CA ASN A 12 12.53 -6.70 -1.95
C ASN A 12 11.09 -6.18 -2.07
N LEU A 13 10.50 -5.72 -0.98
CA LEU A 13 9.15 -5.16 -0.99
C LEU A 13 9.08 -3.86 -1.82
N TYR A 14 10.07 -2.98 -1.71
CA TYR A 14 10.19 -1.80 -2.57
C TYR A 14 10.36 -2.16 -4.04
N ARG A 15 11.17 -3.17 -4.38
CA ARG A 15 11.30 -3.66 -5.77
C ARG A 15 9.98 -4.18 -6.33
N LEU A 16 9.21 -4.92 -5.54
CA LEU A 16 7.86 -5.35 -5.92
C LEU A 16 6.94 -4.14 -6.12
N SER A 17 6.92 -3.21 -5.16
CA SER A 17 6.15 -1.97 -5.23
C SER A 17 6.45 -1.21 -6.54
N GLN A 18 7.72 -0.95 -6.84
CA GLN A 18 8.16 -0.27 -8.06
C GLN A 18 7.69 -0.96 -9.35
N THR A 19 7.71 -2.30 -9.35
CA THR A 19 7.20 -3.09 -10.47
C THR A 19 5.70 -2.86 -10.66
N GLN A 20 4.92 -2.93 -9.58
CA GLN A 20 3.47 -2.73 -9.63
C GLN A 20 3.09 -1.29 -9.99
N LEU A 21 3.80 -0.31 -9.40
CA LEU A 21 3.64 1.10 -9.74
C LEU A 21 3.89 1.33 -11.24
N THR A 22 4.89 0.67 -11.83
CA THR A 22 5.17 0.78 -13.27
C THR A 22 4.06 0.12 -14.11
N VAL A 23 3.64 -1.11 -13.77
CA VAL A 23 2.64 -1.88 -14.54
C VAL A 23 1.26 -1.22 -14.55
N PHE A 24 0.86 -0.64 -13.43
CA PHE A 24 -0.48 -0.07 -13.27
C PHE A 24 -0.54 1.45 -13.43
N ASN A 25 0.59 2.11 -13.72
CA ASN A 25 0.58 3.50 -14.14
C ASN A 25 -0.03 3.64 -15.54
N ARG A 26 -1.26 4.15 -15.61
CA ARG A 26 -2.00 4.35 -16.86
C ARG A 26 -2.06 5.83 -17.24
N PRO A 27 -2.08 6.16 -18.55
CA PRO A 27 -2.09 7.55 -19.03
C PRO A 27 -3.41 8.29 -18.77
N TYR A 28 -4.50 7.56 -18.53
CA TYR A 28 -5.80 8.14 -18.17
C TYR A 28 -5.96 8.21 -16.66
N ARG A 29 -6.75 9.16 -16.14
CA ARG A 29 -7.02 9.29 -14.71
C ARG A 29 -8.31 8.58 -14.31
N ARG A 30 -8.28 7.71 -13.29
CA ARG A 30 -9.50 7.06 -12.74
C ARG A 30 -10.47 8.09 -12.15
N TYR A 31 -11.76 7.94 -12.44
CA TYR A 31 -12.83 8.85 -11.97
C TYR A 31 -12.91 8.90 -10.44
N LEU A 32 -12.69 7.77 -9.76
CA LEU A 32 -12.68 7.65 -8.30
C LEU A 32 -11.76 8.70 -7.64
N LEU A 33 -10.62 9.00 -8.27
CA LEU A 33 -9.64 9.97 -7.77
C LEU A 33 -10.03 11.43 -8.00
N ARG A 34 -11.09 11.68 -8.76
CA ARG A 34 -11.68 13.02 -8.95
C ARG A 34 -12.81 13.27 -7.97
N GLU A 35 -13.53 12.21 -7.59
CA GLU A 35 -14.73 12.30 -6.74
C GLU A 35 -14.40 12.12 -5.25
N HIS A 36 -13.29 11.46 -4.92
CA HIS A 36 -12.93 11.14 -3.54
C HIS A 36 -11.51 11.55 -3.21
N ASP A 37 -11.37 12.20 -2.07
CA ASP A 37 -10.09 12.50 -1.44
C ASP A 37 -9.58 11.28 -0.66
N LEU A 38 -8.51 10.67 -1.16
CA LEU A 38 -7.86 9.51 -0.55
C LEU A 38 -6.75 9.88 0.46
N SER A 39 -6.53 11.18 0.73
CA SER A 39 -5.49 11.66 1.65
C SER A 39 -5.83 11.48 3.14
N ARG A 40 -7.04 11.00 3.47
CA ARG A 40 -7.46 10.73 4.86
C ARG A 40 -6.62 9.62 5.48
N ARG A 41 -6.41 9.64 6.80
CA ARG A 41 -5.56 8.66 7.54
C ARG A 41 -5.80 7.19 7.15
N LEU A 42 -7.06 6.78 6.96
CA LEU A 42 -7.43 5.48 6.44
C LEU A 42 -8.46 5.64 5.33
N CYS A 43 -8.23 4.97 4.20
CA CYS A 43 -9.23 4.81 3.15
C CYS A 43 -9.25 3.36 2.65
N VAL A 44 -10.46 2.79 2.56
CA VAL A 44 -10.67 1.42 2.07
C VAL A 44 -11.53 1.48 0.82
N ILE A 45 -11.01 0.97 -0.30
CA ILE A 45 -11.66 0.95 -1.60
C ILE A 45 -12.21 -0.45 -1.85
N LEU A 46 -13.54 -0.58 -1.88
CA LEU A 46 -14.25 -1.83 -2.11
C LEU A 46 -14.93 -1.84 -3.48
N GLY A 47 -15.12 -3.03 -4.04
CA GLY A 47 -15.92 -3.23 -5.25
C GLY A 47 -15.49 -4.44 -6.06
N GLN A 48 -16.21 -4.72 -7.15
CA GLN A 48 -15.98 -5.91 -7.99
C GLN A 48 -14.58 -5.94 -8.63
N ARG A 49 -14.14 -7.13 -9.06
CA ARG A 49 -12.88 -7.28 -9.82
C ARG A 49 -12.99 -6.55 -11.16
N GLY A 50 -11.88 -6.02 -11.66
CA GLY A 50 -11.82 -5.36 -12.97
C GLY A 50 -12.27 -3.89 -13.01
N ILE A 51 -12.91 -3.36 -11.96
CA ILE A 51 -13.39 -1.95 -11.95
C ILE A 51 -12.26 -0.91 -11.87
N GLY A 52 -11.02 -1.34 -11.60
CA GLY A 52 -9.85 -0.47 -11.62
C GLY A 52 -9.31 0.05 -10.29
N LYS A 53 -9.65 -0.60 -9.17
CA LYS A 53 -9.17 -0.25 -7.82
C LYS A 53 -7.65 -0.12 -7.76
N THR A 54 -6.92 -1.15 -8.19
CA THR A 54 -5.45 -1.16 -8.24
C THR A 54 -4.89 0.00 -9.04
N THR A 55 -5.48 0.32 -10.20
CA THR A 55 -5.06 1.48 -11.00
C THR A 55 -5.27 2.78 -10.24
N ALA A 56 -6.40 2.95 -9.55
CA ALA A 56 -6.68 4.16 -8.78
C ALA A 56 -5.70 4.33 -7.62
N VAL A 57 -5.44 3.26 -6.87
CA VAL A 57 -4.43 3.23 -5.79
C VAL A 57 -3.05 3.63 -6.30
N VAL A 58 -2.56 2.97 -7.36
CA VAL A 58 -1.22 3.22 -7.91
C VAL A 58 -1.09 4.66 -8.38
N GLN A 59 -2.12 5.19 -9.05
CA GLN A 59 -2.13 6.57 -9.48
C GLN A 59 -2.08 7.56 -8.32
N HIS A 60 -2.81 7.29 -7.23
CA HIS A 60 -2.77 8.11 -6.03
C HIS A 60 -1.40 8.07 -5.35
N LEU A 61 -0.81 6.87 -5.17
CA LEU A 61 0.54 6.72 -4.65
C LEU A 61 1.54 7.54 -5.48
N LEU A 62 1.50 7.44 -6.80
CA LEU A 62 2.37 8.22 -7.67
C LEU A 62 2.14 9.73 -7.57
N ASP A 63 0.93 10.21 -7.28
CA ASP A 63 0.73 11.65 -7.03
C ASP A 63 1.44 12.08 -5.75
N VAL A 64 1.27 11.31 -4.67
CA VAL A 64 1.91 11.59 -3.36
C VAL A 64 3.43 11.52 -3.46
N GLY A 65 3.97 10.56 -4.23
CA GLY A 65 5.39 10.40 -4.48
C GLY A 65 5.97 11.35 -5.54
N GLY A 66 5.25 12.39 -5.96
CA GLY A 66 5.77 13.37 -6.93
C GLY A 66 6.05 12.80 -8.32
N ARG A 67 5.28 11.78 -8.73
CA ARG A 67 5.46 10.97 -9.94
C ARG A 67 6.72 10.11 -9.96
N ASP A 68 7.48 10.06 -8.87
CA ASP A 68 8.63 9.19 -8.75
C ASP A 68 8.22 7.83 -8.17
N ARG A 69 8.30 6.80 -9.01
CA ARG A 69 8.08 5.40 -8.62
C ARG A 69 9.14 4.85 -7.66
N LEU A 70 10.31 5.50 -7.59
CA LEU A 70 11.40 5.16 -6.66
C LEU A 70 11.27 5.89 -5.32
N SER A 71 10.29 6.78 -5.17
CA SER A 71 10.11 7.54 -3.94
C SER A 71 9.90 6.60 -2.74
N GLU A 72 10.76 6.75 -1.73
CA GLU A 72 10.67 6.00 -0.47
C GLU A 72 9.50 6.47 0.42
N THR A 73 8.83 7.57 0.05
CA THR A 73 7.67 8.08 0.80
C THR A 73 6.38 7.31 0.51
N ILE A 74 6.37 6.44 -0.50
CA ILE A 74 5.21 5.66 -0.92
C ILE A 74 5.53 4.17 -0.99
N LEU A 75 4.56 3.33 -0.65
CA LEU A 75 4.71 1.88 -0.75
C LEU A 75 3.42 1.20 -1.18
N TYR A 76 3.50 0.40 -2.24
CA TYR A 76 2.45 -0.51 -2.65
C TYR A 76 2.77 -1.92 -2.16
N VAL A 77 1.86 -2.53 -1.43
CA VAL A 77 1.97 -3.89 -0.90
C VAL A 77 0.80 -4.69 -1.39
N GLN A 78 1.07 -5.79 -2.08
CA GLN A 78 0.05 -6.77 -2.42
C GLN A 78 -0.11 -7.74 -1.24
N ALA A 79 -1.22 -7.66 -0.52
CA ALA A 79 -1.41 -8.30 0.79
C ALA A 79 -1.46 -9.83 0.73
N ASP A 80 -1.75 -10.42 -0.44
CA ASP A 80 -1.74 -11.87 -0.68
C ASP A 80 -0.41 -12.39 -1.27
N HIS A 81 0.61 -11.54 -1.38
CA HIS A 81 1.88 -11.92 -1.97
C HIS A 81 2.70 -12.82 -1.05
N PHE A 82 3.20 -13.94 -1.57
CA PHE A 82 3.94 -14.95 -0.78
C PHE A 82 5.18 -14.39 -0.03
N LEU A 83 5.81 -13.34 -0.54
CA LEU A 83 6.94 -12.66 0.13
C LEU A 83 6.57 -12.06 1.49
N ILE A 84 5.30 -11.72 1.74
CA ILE A 84 4.85 -11.29 3.07
C ILE A 84 5.10 -12.42 4.08
N GLY A 85 4.87 -13.67 3.69
CA GLY A 85 5.21 -14.84 4.48
C GLY A 85 4.63 -14.77 5.89
N SER A 86 5.49 -14.78 6.91
CA SER A 86 5.11 -14.66 8.31
C SER A 86 5.15 -13.24 8.86
N ARG A 87 5.42 -12.23 8.03
CA ARG A 87 5.44 -10.83 8.42
C ARG A 87 4.02 -10.28 8.49
N SER A 88 3.73 -9.54 9.55
CA SER A 88 2.44 -8.88 9.69
C SER A 88 2.40 -7.58 8.86
N LEU A 89 1.20 -7.13 8.49
CA LEU A 89 1.02 -5.81 7.85
C LEU A 89 1.51 -4.70 8.78
N TYR A 90 1.35 -4.89 10.09
CA TYR A 90 1.85 -3.98 11.11
C TYR A 90 3.37 -3.86 11.08
N GLU A 91 4.11 -4.98 11.01
CA GLU A 91 5.57 -4.94 10.92
C GLU A 91 6.03 -4.23 9.65
N ILE A 92 5.34 -4.44 8.54
CA ILE A 92 5.62 -3.77 7.26
C ILE A 92 5.43 -2.24 7.42
N ALA A 93 4.29 -1.82 7.97
CA ALA A 93 3.98 -0.41 8.19
C ALA A 93 4.97 0.26 9.15
N GLU A 94 5.33 -0.41 10.25
CA GLU A 94 6.33 0.06 11.21
C GLU A 94 7.68 0.33 10.53
N GLN A 95 8.18 -0.65 9.76
CA GLN A 95 9.46 -0.49 9.07
C GLN A 95 9.41 0.56 7.97
N PHE A 96 8.27 0.69 7.28
CA PHE A 96 8.05 1.72 6.28
C PHE A 96 8.09 3.12 6.90
N VAL A 97 7.36 3.35 8.00
CA VAL A 97 7.36 4.63 8.73
C VAL A 97 8.75 4.97 9.26
N ASN A 98 9.46 3.98 9.81
CA ASN A 98 10.83 4.16 10.31
C ASN A 98 11.84 4.55 9.21
N ARG A 99 11.49 4.39 7.94
CA ARG A 99 12.27 4.82 6.77
C ARG A 99 11.78 6.15 6.17
N GLY A 100 10.86 6.85 6.84
CA GLY A 100 10.29 8.12 6.35
C GLY A 100 9.10 7.95 5.41
N GLY A 101 8.51 6.75 5.36
CA GLY A 101 7.30 6.45 4.60
C GLY A 101 6.10 7.29 5.03
N LYS A 102 5.27 7.72 4.08
CA LYS A 102 4.13 8.62 4.30
C LYS A 102 2.80 8.04 3.88
N THR A 103 2.76 7.33 2.75
CA THR A 103 1.54 6.66 2.27
C THR A 103 1.83 5.21 1.89
N ILE A 104 1.07 4.29 2.46
CA ILE A 104 1.15 2.86 2.15
C ILE A 104 -0.18 2.36 1.63
N CYS A 105 -0.16 1.47 0.64
CA CYS A 105 -1.33 0.72 0.24
C CYS A 105 -1.16 -0.78 0.46
N PHE A 106 -2.20 -1.42 1.01
CA PHE A 106 -2.39 -2.86 1.04
C PHE A 106 -3.49 -3.26 0.04
N ASP A 107 -3.10 -3.70 -1.16
CA ASP A 107 -4.04 -4.17 -2.19
C ASP A 107 -4.44 -5.63 -1.95
N GLU A 108 -5.63 -5.99 -2.44
CA GLU A 108 -6.30 -7.28 -2.26
C GLU A 108 -6.37 -7.73 -0.79
N ILE A 109 -6.54 -6.77 0.13
CA ILE A 109 -6.42 -6.95 1.58
C ILE A 109 -7.38 -7.99 2.16
N HIS A 110 -8.54 -8.18 1.54
CA HIS A 110 -9.54 -9.18 1.92
C HIS A 110 -9.01 -10.63 1.96
N LYS A 111 -7.88 -10.92 1.29
CA LYS A 111 -7.22 -12.22 1.31
C LYS A 111 -6.25 -12.40 2.49
N TYR A 112 -5.89 -11.32 3.18
CA TYR A 112 -4.97 -11.36 4.32
C TYR A 112 -5.76 -11.62 5.62
N PRO A 113 -5.41 -12.66 6.41
CA PRO A 113 -6.13 -12.95 7.65
C PRO A 113 -6.06 -11.79 8.65
N GLN A 114 -7.13 -11.55 9.41
CA GLN A 114 -7.15 -10.52 10.48
C GLN A 114 -6.83 -9.08 10.00
N TRP A 115 -6.95 -8.81 8.70
CA TRP A 115 -6.60 -7.52 8.09
C TRP A 115 -7.23 -6.32 8.79
N SER A 116 -8.47 -6.44 9.27
CA SER A 116 -9.20 -5.35 9.91
C SER A 116 -8.60 -4.95 11.26
N MET A 117 -8.16 -5.93 12.06
CA MET A 117 -7.48 -5.68 13.33
C MET A 117 -6.10 -5.06 13.10
N GLU A 118 -5.36 -5.54 12.11
CA GLU A 118 -4.05 -4.97 11.78
C GLU A 118 -4.16 -3.56 11.22
N LEU A 119 -5.09 -3.29 10.30
CA LEU A 119 -5.34 -1.93 9.82
C LEU A 119 -5.68 -0.99 10.96
N LYS A 120 -6.58 -1.39 11.87
CA LYS A 120 -6.90 -0.58 13.05
C LYS A 120 -5.64 -0.28 13.87
N SER A 121 -4.83 -1.30 14.15
CA SER A 121 -3.60 -1.16 14.94
C SER A 121 -2.58 -0.23 14.26
N ILE A 122 -2.36 -0.40 12.96
CA ILE A 122 -1.50 0.48 12.14
C ILE A 122 -2.01 1.91 12.23
N THR A 123 -3.31 2.10 11.99
CA THR A 123 -3.89 3.43 12.00
C THR A 123 -3.79 4.05 13.38
N ASP A 124 -4.07 3.36 14.47
CA ASP A 124 -4.02 3.89 15.84
C ASP A 124 -2.58 4.26 16.24
N THR A 125 -1.58 3.43 15.88
CA THR A 125 -0.16 3.68 16.20
C THR A 125 0.46 4.80 15.36
N PHE A 126 0.28 4.80 14.05
CA PHE A 126 1.04 5.65 13.13
C PHE A 126 0.20 6.83 12.63
N ALA A 127 0.02 7.85 13.48
CA ALA A 127 -0.89 8.96 13.19
C ALA A 127 -0.55 9.80 11.95
N GLY A 128 0.71 9.84 11.55
CA GLY A 128 1.16 10.54 10.32
C GLY A 128 1.15 9.68 9.06
N LEU A 129 0.80 8.39 9.15
CA LEU A 129 0.77 7.47 8.02
C LEU A 129 -0.62 7.49 7.37
N ASN A 130 -0.66 7.76 6.06
CA ASN A 130 -1.86 7.58 5.25
C ASN A 130 -1.92 6.13 4.75
N VAL A 131 -2.97 5.41 5.15
CA VAL A 131 -3.15 3.99 4.86
C VAL A 131 -4.28 3.82 3.86
N LEU A 132 -3.95 3.21 2.73
CA LEU A 132 -4.90 2.78 1.72
C LEU A 132 -5.06 1.27 1.78
N ALA A 133 -6.27 0.79 1.60
CA ALA A 133 -6.51 -0.63 1.39
C ALA A 133 -7.50 -0.82 0.26
N SER A 134 -7.35 -1.90 -0.51
CA SER A 134 -8.36 -2.29 -1.48
C SER A 134 -8.76 -3.75 -1.32
N GLY A 135 -10.04 -4.00 -1.45
CA GLY A 135 -10.63 -5.33 -1.34
C GLY A 135 -11.58 -5.57 -2.49
N SER A 136 -11.45 -6.72 -3.14
CA SER A 136 -12.47 -7.16 -4.08
C SER A 136 -13.63 -7.76 -3.27
N SER A 137 -14.82 -7.19 -3.41
CA SER A 137 -16.05 -7.76 -2.86
C SER A 137 -16.73 -8.57 -3.97
N ALA A 138 -16.85 -9.87 -3.77
CA ALA A 138 -17.70 -10.74 -4.58
C ALA A 138 -19.08 -10.82 -3.94
#